data_AF-A0A853EN33-F1
#
_entry.id   AF-A0A853EN33-F1
#
_cell.length_a   1.000
_cell.length_b   1.000
_cell.length_c   1.000
_cell.angle_alpha   90.00
_cell.angle_beta   90.00
_cell.angle_gamma   90.00
#
_symmetry.space_group_name_H-M   'P 1'
#
loop_
_entity.id
_entity.type
_entity.pdbx_description
1 polymer ?
#
loop_
_entity_poly.entity_id
_entity_poly.type
_entity_poly.pdbx_seq_one_letter_code
_entity_poly.pdbx_strand_id
1 'polypeptide(L)'
;MSSQLLYTAEEELDAHLAAMQWFESRRIAGHELFTHQDLMEGMMWHGHHLPLTHQTQGIWKPKGFSSALTFKTAARSPNKEAPYEDRIDADGLLRYKFAESANKQWTNKAMIAAAQLGYPLAWLVGVRPASILYYYARFPVYIERIDHRRQEFIISIHETVQEHTNDSNQEPPMIERKYVSRWTRARVHQHDFREHVISAYEISCAICDLPHAQLLEAAHIIPDSENSGIPEVSNGLALCRTHHTAYDRNLIGIDPDHRIHVWRS
;
A
#
# COMPACT_ATOMS: atom_id res chain seq x y z
N MET A 1 -19.98 -5.11 27.15
CA MET A 1 -21.12 -4.47 26.47
C MET A 1 -21.04 -4.83 24.99
N SER A 2 -22.00 -5.59 24.48
CA SER A 2 -22.05 -5.98 23.08
C SER A 2 -22.27 -4.71 22.25
N SER A 3 -21.34 -4.38 21.35
CA SER A 3 -21.55 -3.30 20.38
C SER A 3 -22.69 -3.74 19.47
N GLN A 4 -23.86 -3.16 19.62
CA GLN A 4 -24.99 -3.41 18.74
C GLN A 4 -24.59 -3.01 17.32
N LEU A 5 -24.80 -3.90 16.35
CA LEU A 5 -24.64 -3.58 14.94
C LEU A 5 -25.67 -2.51 14.60
N LEU A 6 -25.20 -1.41 14.01
CA LEU A 6 -26.05 -0.26 13.66
C LEU A 6 -26.46 -0.28 12.18
N TYR A 7 -25.72 -1.02 11.36
CA TYR A 7 -25.91 -1.10 9.91
C TYR A 7 -26.25 -2.52 9.50
N THR A 8 -27.07 -2.64 8.47
CA THR A 8 -27.34 -3.91 7.79
C THR A 8 -26.09 -4.37 7.03
N ALA A 9 -26.07 -5.64 6.62
CA ALA A 9 -24.97 -6.17 5.81
C ALA A 9 -24.81 -5.38 4.50
N GLU A 10 -25.92 -5.02 3.84
CA GLU A 10 -25.91 -4.27 2.59
C GLU A 10 -25.35 -2.85 2.77
N GLU A 11 -25.76 -2.13 3.81
CA GLU A 11 -25.21 -0.81 4.14
C GLU A 11 -23.72 -0.89 4.48
N GLU A 12 -23.30 -1.92 5.24
CA GLU A 12 -21.88 -2.10 5.55
C GLU A 12 -21.06 -2.39 4.29
N LEU A 13 -21.55 -3.24 3.37
CA LEU A 13 -20.88 -3.50 2.09
C LEU A 13 -20.77 -2.23 1.23
N ASP A 14 -21.83 -1.42 1.18
CA ASP A 14 -21.82 -0.14 0.47
C ASP A 14 -20.75 0.81 1.03
N ALA A 15 -20.60 0.89 2.35
CA ALA A 15 -19.54 1.69 2.97
C ALA A 15 -18.13 1.21 2.59
N HIS A 16 -17.91 -0.10 2.50
CA HIS A 16 -16.63 -0.66 2.06
C HIS A 16 -16.34 -0.29 0.60
N LEU A 17 -17.31 -0.45 -0.29
CA LEU A 17 -17.16 -0.07 -1.70
C LEU A 17 -16.92 1.43 -1.87
N ALA A 18 -17.64 2.26 -1.10
CA ALA A 18 -17.46 3.70 -1.09
C ALA A 18 -16.06 4.10 -0.60
N ALA A 19 -15.49 3.39 0.39
CA ALA A 19 -14.11 3.61 0.81
C ALA A 19 -13.09 3.26 -0.29
N MET A 20 -13.31 2.17 -1.04
CA MET A 20 -12.43 1.82 -2.18
C MET A 20 -12.49 2.90 -3.26
N GLN A 21 -13.71 3.38 -3.59
CA GLN A 21 -13.90 4.49 -4.54
C GLN A 21 -13.27 5.79 -4.06
N TRP A 22 -13.32 6.06 -2.75
CA TRP A 22 -12.66 7.23 -2.17
C TRP A 22 -11.15 7.17 -2.40
N PHE A 23 -10.50 6.06 -2.07
CA PHE A 23 -9.06 5.92 -2.31
C PHE A 23 -8.72 6.02 -3.79
N GLU A 24 -9.53 5.43 -4.67
CA GLU A 24 -9.34 5.53 -6.12
C GLU A 24 -9.45 6.99 -6.60
N SER A 25 -10.43 7.74 -6.10
CA SER A 25 -10.60 9.16 -6.46
C SER A 25 -9.41 10.02 -6.03
N ARG A 26 -8.82 9.72 -4.86
CA ARG A 26 -7.62 10.40 -4.36
C ARG A 26 -6.42 10.09 -5.24
N ARG A 27 -6.23 8.81 -5.59
CA ARG A 27 -5.18 8.36 -6.51
C ARG A 27 -5.28 9.04 -7.88
N ILE A 28 -6.47 9.07 -8.48
CA ILE A 28 -6.72 9.78 -9.77
C ILE A 28 -6.43 11.28 -9.66
N ALA A 29 -6.70 11.88 -8.50
CA ALA A 29 -6.39 13.28 -8.23
C ALA A 29 -4.92 13.52 -7.83
N GLY A 30 -4.04 12.51 -7.91
CA GLY A 30 -2.61 12.61 -7.57
C GLY A 30 -2.29 12.63 -6.08
N HIS A 31 -3.26 12.32 -5.22
CA HIS A 31 -3.10 12.21 -3.76
C HIS A 31 -2.90 10.75 -3.37
N GLU A 32 -1.67 10.25 -3.51
CA GLU A 32 -1.32 8.83 -3.27
C GLU A 32 -0.80 8.57 -1.84
N LEU A 33 -0.24 9.61 -1.21
CA LEU A 33 0.30 9.58 0.14
C LEU A 33 -0.60 10.38 1.09
N PHE A 34 -0.95 9.75 2.20
CA PHE A 34 -1.82 10.30 3.23
C PHE A 34 -1.08 10.41 4.55
N THR A 35 -1.23 11.54 5.23
CA THR A 35 -0.89 11.63 6.63
C THR A 35 -1.92 10.85 7.46
N HIS A 36 -1.59 10.63 8.73
CA HIS A 36 -2.55 10.05 9.66
C HIS A 36 -3.82 10.91 9.82
N GLN A 37 -3.67 12.24 9.76
CA GLN A 37 -4.77 13.18 9.85
C GLN A 37 -5.72 13.04 8.66
N ASP A 38 -5.20 12.98 7.43
CA ASP A 38 -6.01 12.83 6.21
C ASP A 38 -6.92 11.59 6.28
N LEU A 39 -6.39 10.47 6.80
CA LEU A 39 -7.14 9.23 6.95
C LEU A 39 -8.14 9.27 8.12
N MET A 40 -7.89 10.07 9.16
CA MET A 40 -8.83 10.27 10.27
C MET A 40 -9.98 11.19 9.88
N GLU A 41 -9.72 12.22 9.07
CA GLU A 41 -10.74 13.00 8.39
C GLU A 41 -11.54 12.12 7.43
N GLY A 42 -10.91 11.17 6.73
CA GLY A 42 -11.64 10.11 6.02
C GLY A 42 -12.61 10.63 4.96
N MET A 43 -13.82 10.05 4.92
CA MET A 43 -14.80 10.31 3.86
C MET A 43 -16.20 10.63 4.39
N MET A 44 -17.01 11.28 3.56
CA MET A 44 -18.45 11.38 3.77
C MET A 44 -19.16 10.22 3.06
N TRP A 45 -20.00 9.49 3.79
CA TRP A 45 -20.78 8.35 3.33
C TRP A 45 -22.22 8.50 3.81
N HIS A 46 -23.17 8.67 2.89
CA HIS A 46 -24.60 8.93 3.18
C HIS A 46 -24.86 10.00 4.26
N GLY A 47 -24.09 11.09 4.24
CA GLY A 47 -24.22 12.16 5.23
C GLY A 47 -23.56 11.87 6.59
N HIS A 48 -22.93 10.70 6.75
CA HIS A 48 -22.11 10.33 7.89
C HIS A 48 -20.62 10.52 7.57
N HIS A 49 -19.88 11.02 8.55
CA HIS A 49 -18.43 11.07 8.46
C HIS A 49 -17.83 9.71 8.87
N LEU A 50 -17.04 9.12 7.99
CA LEU A 50 -16.43 7.81 8.15
C LEU A 50 -14.90 7.93 8.15
N PRO A 51 -14.24 7.90 9.32
CA PRO A 51 -12.79 7.79 9.41
C PRO A 51 -12.31 6.50 8.76
N LEU A 52 -11.19 6.56 8.03
CA LEU A 52 -10.56 5.42 7.37
C LEU A 52 -9.47 4.79 8.25
N THR A 53 -9.20 5.35 9.42
CA THR A 53 -8.24 4.80 10.38
C THR A 53 -8.52 5.26 11.81
N HIS A 54 -7.85 4.61 12.77
CA HIS A 54 -7.62 5.13 14.12
C HIS A 54 -6.13 5.37 14.43
N GLN A 55 -5.85 6.15 15.48
CA GLN A 55 -4.50 6.53 15.96
C GLN A 55 -3.66 5.36 16.46
N THR A 56 -4.24 4.49 17.28
CA THR A 56 -3.50 3.42 17.98
C THR A 56 -3.84 2.01 17.50
N GLN A 57 -4.74 1.88 16.52
CA GLN A 57 -5.21 0.57 16.07
C GLN A 57 -4.58 0.21 14.73
N GLY A 58 -4.02 -1.01 14.67
CA GLY A 58 -3.49 -1.59 13.44
C GLY A 58 -4.60 -2.11 12.52
N ILE A 59 -5.72 -2.57 13.08
CA ILE A 59 -6.95 -2.91 12.34
C ILE A 59 -8.02 -1.92 12.76
N TRP A 60 -8.66 -1.27 11.81
CA TRP A 60 -9.74 -0.33 12.04
C TRP A 60 -11.08 -0.94 11.66
N LYS A 61 -12.00 -0.92 12.62
CA LYS A 61 -13.42 -1.26 12.41
C LYS A 61 -14.27 -0.07 12.84
N PRO A 62 -15.01 0.58 11.93
CA PRO A 62 -15.93 1.64 12.28
C PRO A 62 -16.96 1.20 13.33
N LYS A 63 -17.44 2.17 14.11
CA LYS A 63 -18.49 1.91 15.10
C LYS A 63 -19.77 1.47 14.38
N GLY A 64 -20.40 0.40 14.86
CA GLY A 64 -21.62 -0.15 14.26
C GLY A 64 -21.37 -1.20 13.18
N PHE A 65 -20.14 -1.35 12.68
CA PHE A 65 -19.77 -2.36 11.69
C PHE A 65 -19.49 -3.71 12.37
N SER A 66 -19.69 -4.78 11.61
CA SER A 66 -19.33 -6.15 11.99
C SER A 66 -17.89 -6.51 11.59
N SER A 67 -17.40 -5.95 10.49
CA SER A 67 -16.13 -6.28 9.86
C SER A 67 -15.11 -5.14 9.88
N ALA A 68 -13.83 -5.46 9.71
CA ALA A 68 -12.77 -4.45 9.59
C ALA A 68 -12.93 -3.69 8.27
N LEU A 69 -12.65 -2.38 8.24
CA LEU A 69 -12.67 -1.57 7.00
C LEU A 69 -11.26 -1.40 6.43
N THR A 70 -10.30 -1.09 7.30
CA THR A 70 -8.88 -0.92 6.93
C THR A 70 -7.97 -1.62 7.91
N PHE A 71 -6.75 -1.93 7.49
CA PHE A 71 -5.70 -2.40 8.37
C PHE A 71 -4.34 -1.82 7.94
N LYS A 72 -3.38 -1.84 8.86
CA LYS A 72 -2.09 -1.18 8.73
C LYS A 72 -0.93 -2.15 8.90
N THR A 73 0.13 -1.84 8.16
CA THR A 73 1.47 -2.34 8.45
C THR A 73 2.35 -1.17 8.88
N ALA A 74 3.25 -1.43 9.84
CA ALA A 74 4.13 -0.40 10.36
C ALA A 74 5.15 0.00 9.27
N ALA A 75 5.54 1.28 9.27
CA ALA A 75 6.64 1.73 8.43
C ALA A 75 7.91 0.95 8.79
N ARG A 76 8.58 0.39 7.77
CA ARG A 76 9.87 -0.25 7.94
C ARG A 76 10.89 0.83 8.32
N SER A 77 11.63 0.62 9.40
CA SER A 77 12.77 1.47 9.73
C SER A 77 14.03 0.84 9.13
N PRO A 78 14.91 1.60 8.45
CA PRO A 78 16.14 1.07 7.83
C PRO A 78 17.04 0.28 8.82
N ASN A 79 17.00 0.67 10.10
CA ASN A 79 17.86 0.12 11.17
C ASN A 79 17.11 -0.80 12.15
N LYS A 80 15.88 -1.22 11.85
CA LYS A 80 15.14 -2.17 12.68
C LYS A 80 14.43 -3.16 11.77
N GLU A 81 14.75 -4.44 11.93
CA GLU A 81 13.86 -5.52 11.49
C GLU A 81 12.46 -5.21 12.03
N ALA A 82 11.48 -5.11 11.12
CA ALA A 82 10.12 -4.84 11.52
C ALA A 82 9.66 -6.00 12.42
N PRO A 83 9.07 -5.74 13.60
CA PRO A 83 8.72 -6.79 14.56
C PRO A 83 7.67 -7.77 14.05
N TYR A 84 7.00 -7.44 12.93
CA TYR A 84 6.09 -8.32 12.20
C TYR A 84 6.43 -8.18 10.72
N GLU A 85 7.10 -9.17 10.13
CA GLU A 85 7.21 -9.24 8.67
C GLU A 85 5.86 -9.67 8.10
N ASP A 86 4.96 -8.70 7.97
CA ASP A 86 3.87 -8.81 7.02
C ASP A 86 4.53 -8.97 5.64
N ARG A 87 4.53 -10.22 5.17
CA ARG A 87 5.31 -10.68 4.04
C ARG A 87 4.37 -11.02 2.91
N ILE A 88 4.78 -10.67 1.71
CA ILE A 88 4.21 -11.27 0.51
C ILE A 88 4.89 -12.62 0.34
N ASP A 89 4.10 -13.69 0.39
CA ASP A 89 4.63 -15.02 0.23
C ASP A 89 4.92 -15.34 -1.25
N ALA A 90 5.37 -16.57 -1.53
CA ALA A 90 5.71 -17.00 -2.88
C ALA A 90 4.53 -16.95 -3.85
N ASP A 91 3.30 -16.94 -3.34
CA ASP A 91 2.06 -16.91 -4.12
C ASP A 91 1.56 -15.48 -4.35
N GLY A 92 2.31 -14.46 -3.94
CA GLY A 92 1.91 -13.06 -4.11
C GLY A 92 0.84 -12.60 -3.11
N LEU A 93 0.58 -13.42 -2.07
CA LEU A 93 -0.41 -13.14 -1.05
C LEU A 93 0.25 -12.51 0.18
N LEU A 94 -0.41 -11.50 0.74
CA LEU A 94 0.02 -10.89 1.99
C LEU A 94 -0.35 -11.82 3.17
N ARG A 95 0.65 -12.11 4.01
CA ARG A 95 0.45 -12.79 5.29
C ARG A 95 0.42 -11.78 6.41
N TYR A 96 -0.75 -11.60 7.01
CA TYR A 96 -0.98 -10.64 8.09
C TYR A 96 -1.22 -11.34 9.42
N LYS A 97 -0.44 -11.02 10.46
CA LYS A 97 -0.52 -11.72 11.76
C LYS A 97 -1.78 -11.37 12.54
N PHE A 98 -2.29 -12.34 13.30
CA PHE A 98 -3.33 -12.09 14.28
C PHE A 98 -2.82 -11.15 15.37
N ALA A 99 -3.71 -10.34 15.93
CA ALA A 99 -3.41 -9.62 17.15
C ALA A 99 -3.27 -10.63 18.31
N GLU A 100 -2.10 -10.64 18.96
CA GLU A 100 -1.77 -11.59 20.04
C GLU A 100 -2.34 -11.17 21.41
N SER A 101 -2.62 -9.87 21.60
CA SER A 101 -3.05 -9.36 22.90
C SER A 101 -4.54 -9.59 23.15
N ALA A 102 -4.89 -10.07 24.36
CA ALA A 102 -6.27 -10.39 24.74
C ALA A 102 -7.25 -9.21 24.57
N ASN A 103 -6.77 -7.98 24.80
CA ASN A 103 -7.54 -6.74 24.60
C ASN A 103 -7.79 -6.38 23.12
N LYS A 104 -7.13 -7.04 22.17
CA LYS A 104 -7.29 -6.84 20.73
C LYS A 104 -8.01 -8.00 20.04
N GLN A 105 -8.54 -8.99 20.77
CA GLN A 105 -9.27 -10.11 20.14
C GLN A 105 -10.42 -9.66 19.21
N TRP A 106 -11.02 -8.49 19.46
CA TRP A 106 -12.04 -7.93 18.59
C TRP A 106 -11.53 -7.62 17.18
N THR A 107 -10.24 -7.31 17.00
CA THR A 107 -9.65 -7.03 15.68
C THR A 107 -9.60 -8.30 14.84
N ASN A 108 -9.21 -9.43 15.45
CA ASN A 108 -9.22 -10.72 14.77
C ASN A 108 -10.65 -11.10 14.38
N LYS A 109 -11.65 -10.88 15.26
CA LYS A 109 -13.06 -11.10 14.94
C LYS A 109 -13.54 -10.23 13.77
N ALA A 110 -13.12 -8.97 13.72
CA ALA A 110 -13.45 -8.05 12.64
C ALA A 110 -12.88 -8.49 11.28
N MET A 111 -11.63 -8.96 11.25
CA MET A 111 -11.01 -9.51 10.04
C MET A 111 -11.68 -10.83 9.63
N ILE A 112 -12.01 -11.71 10.57
CA ILE A 112 -12.75 -12.95 10.29
C ILE A 112 -14.13 -12.63 9.69
N ALA A 113 -14.84 -11.63 10.21
CA ALA A 113 -16.12 -11.19 9.65
C ALA A 113 -15.97 -10.66 8.22
N ALA A 114 -14.94 -9.85 7.94
CA ALA A 114 -14.65 -9.39 6.57
C ALA A 114 -14.42 -10.57 5.60
N ALA A 115 -13.69 -11.59 6.05
CA ALA A 115 -13.45 -12.81 5.26
C ALA A 115 -14.75 -13.59 4.98
N GLN A 116 -15.60 -13.76 5.99
CA GLN A 116 -16.87 -14.49 5.85
C GLN A 116 -17.87 -13.77 4.95
N LEU A 117 -17.88 -12.44 5.01
CA LEU A 117 -18.77 -11.60 4.22
C LEU A 117 -18.21 -11.29 2.81
N GLY A 118 -16.94 -11.57 2.56
CA GLY A 118 -16.27 -11.26 1.29
C GLY A 118 -16.08 -9.77 1.03
N TYR A 119 -15.96 -8.96 2.10
CA TYR A 119 -15.88 -7.51 1.96
C TYR A 119 -14.48 -7.04 1.53
N PRO A 120 -14.37 -6.07 0.60
CA PRO A 120 -13.09 -5.49 0.23
C PRO A 120 -12.56 -4.63 1.37
N LEU A 121 -11.25 -4.70 1.60
CA LEU A 121 -10.54 -3.91 2.60
C LEU A 121 -9.54 -2.97 1.92
N ALA A 122 -9.11 -1.94 2.65
CA ALA A 122 -7.93 -1.17 2.28
C ALA A 122 -6.76 -1.51 3.23
N TRP A 123 -5.62 -1.86 2.63
CA TRP A 123 -4.37 -2.04 3.33
C TRP A 123 -3.55 -0.75 3.29
N LEU A 124 -3.35 -0.14 4.46
CA LEU A 124 -2.57 1.08 4.65
C LEU A 124 -1.11 0.72 4.96
N VAL A 125 -0.21 1.01 4.04
CA VAL A 125 1.21 0.73 4.21
C VAL A 125 1.91 1.99 4.70
N GLY A 126 2.48 1.93 5.91
CA GLY A 126 3.23 3.04 6.47
C GLY A 126 4.56 3.24 5.78
N VAL A 127 4.94 4.50 5.54
CA VAL A 127 6.25 4.89 5.01
C VAL A 127 6.77 6.06 5.84
N ARG A 128 7.99 5.94 6.36
CA ARG A 128 8.62 6.94 7.23
C ARG A 128 9.98 7.36 6.65
N PRO A 129 9.98 8.24 5.65
CA PRO A 129 11.20 8.76 5.07
C PRO A 129 12.05 9.60 6.03
N ALA A 130 11.38 10.38 6.89
CA ALA A 130 11.99 11.32 7.82
C ALA A 130 11.14 11.42 9.11
N SER A 131 10.80 12.63 9.57
CA SER A 131 9.97 12.85 10.77
C SER A 131 8.48 12.55 10.53
N ILE A 132 8.00 12.71 9.30
CA ILE A 132 6.60 12.53 8.92
C ILE A 132 6.33 11.06 8.56
N LEU A 133 5.22 10.53 9.07
CA LEU A 133 4.70 9.21 8.72
C LEU A 133 3.60 9.39 7.67
N TYR A 134 3.87 8.88 6.47
CA TYR A 134 2.87 8.76 5.42
C TYR A 134 2.30 7.35 5.38
N TYR A 135 1.15 7.22 4.74
CA TYR A 135 0.54 5.96 4.36
C TYR A 135 0.14 6.05 2.89
N TYR A 136 0.39 5.01 2.11
CA TYR A 136 -0.35 4.79 0.88
C TYR A 136 -1.29 3.60 1.06
N ALA A 137 -2.34 3.54 0.25
CA ALA A 137 -3.36 2.51 0.35
C ALA A 137 -3.23 1.51 -0.81
N ARG A 138 -3.24 0.21 -0.50
CA ARG A 138 -3.43 -0.89 -1.45
C ARG A 138 -4.86 -1.39 -1.32
N PHE A 139 -5.62 -1.34 -2.41
CA PHE A 139 -7.04 -1.66 -2.41
C PHE A 139 -7.56 -1.97 -3.84
N PRO A 140 -8.65 -2.76 -3.95
CA PRO A 140 -9.21 -3.60 -2.89
C PRO A 140 -8.29 -4.78 -2.54
N VAL A 141 -8.31 -5.18 -1.27
CA VAL A 141 -7.71 -6.44 -0.82
C VAL A 141 -8.75 -7.33 -0.15
N TYR A 142 -8.62 -8.64 -0.27
CA TYR A 142 -9.59 -9.61 0.28
C TYR A 142 -8.89 -10.65 1.13
N ILE A 143 -9.50 -11.07 2.23
CA ILE A 143 -8.99 -12.19 3.03
C ILE A 143 -9.42 -13.49 2.36
N GLU A 144 -8.52 -14.12 1.62
CA GLU A 144 -8.81 -15.39 0.94
C GLU A 144 -8.88 -16.56 1.92
N ARG A 145 -8.01 -16.56 2.94
CA ARG A 145 -7.86 -17.70 3.85
C ARG A 145 -7.40 -17.26 5.23
N ILE A 146 -7.79 -18.05 6.22
CA ILE A 146 -7.37 -17.89 7.61
C ILE A 146 -6.56 -19.12 8.04
N ASP A 147 -5.26 -18.95 8.31
CA ASP A 147 -4.40 -20.00 8.86
C ASP A 147 -4.41 -19.92 10.39
N HIS A 148 -5.35 -20.63 11.02
CA HIS A 148 -5.46 -20.68 12.47
C HIS A 148 -4.25 -21.33 13.16
N ARG A 149 -3.49 -22.17 12.47
CA ARG A 149 -2.29 -22.83 13.05
C ARG A 149 -1.14 -21.84 13.16
N ARG A 150 -0.94 -21.00 12.15
CA ARG A 150 0.08 -19.94 12.14
C ARG A 150 -0.40 -18.60 12.69
N GLN A 151 -1.69 -18.50 13.00
CA GLN A 151 -2.38 -17.29 13.41
C GLN A 151 -2.15 -16.15 12.39
N GLU A 152 -2.44 -16.44 11.13
CA GLU A 152 -2.24 -15.52 9.99
C GLU A 152 -3.53 -15.41 9.16
N PHE A 153 -3.82 -14.20 8.70
CA PHE A 153 -4.72 -13.92 7.59
C PHE A 153 -3.90 -13.96 6.29
N ILE A 154 -4.43 -14.62 5.26
CA ILE A 154 -3.84 -14.68 3.92
C ILE A 154 -4.72 -13.80 3.03
N ILE A 155 -4.12 -12.73 2.50
CA ILE A 155 -4.83 -11.62 1.89
C ILE A 155 -4.38 -11.48 0.43
N SER A 156 -5.32 -11.47 -0.51
CA SER A 156 -5.06 -11.18 -1.91
C SER A 156 -5.07 -9.68 -2.17
N ILE A 157 -4.18 -9.26 -3.06
CA ILE A 157 -4.05 -7.86 -3.46
C ILE A 157 -4.55 -7.73 -4.90
N HIS A 158 -5.70 -7.08 -5.07
CA HIS A 158 -6.29 -6.81 -6.38
C HIS A 158 -6.01 -5.34 -6.72
N GLU A 159 -4.77 -5.01 -7.10
CA GLU A 159 -4.47 -3.65 -7.53
C GLU A 159 -5.22 -3.30 -8.82
N THR A 160 -5.95 -2.19 -8.78
CA THR A 160 -6.58 -1.59 -9.96
C THR A 160 -5.53 -0.81 -10.77
N VAL A 161 -4.62 -1.50 -11.43
CA VAL A 161 -3.84 -0.88 -12.51
C VAL A 161 -4.60 -1.10 -13.81
N GLN A 162 -4.74 -0.04 -14.62
CA GLN A 162 -5.28 -0.11 -15.97
C GLN A 162 -4.40 -1.02 -16.84
N GLU A 163 -4.61 -2.33 -16.74
CA GLU A 163 -4.17 -3.28 -17.75
C GLU A 163 -5.43 -3.90 -18.34
N HIS A 164 -5.61 -3.64 -19.64
CA HIS A 164 -6.56 -4.35 -20.48
C HIS A 164 -6.21 -5.84 -20.47
N THR A 165 -6.76 -6.60 -19.53
CA THR A 165 -6.82 -8.06 -19.67
C THR A 165 -8.24 -8.50 -19.36
N ASN A 166 -8.89 -9.00 -20.41
CA ASN A 166 -10.24 -9.53 -20.40
C ASN A 166 -10.44 -10.55 -19.27
N ASP A 167 -11.49 -10.30 -18.51
CA ASP A 167 -12.45 -11.24 -17.96
C ASP A 167 -12.15 -12.73 -18.18
N SER A 168 -11.82 -13.45 -17.10
CA SER A 168 -12.36 -14.80 -16.89
C SER A 168 -12.28 -15.21 -15.41
N ASN A 169 -13.45 -15.49 -14.83
CA ASN A 169 -13.68 -16.06 -13.50
C ASN A 169 -13.28 -17.56 -13.43
N GLN A 170 -12.08 -17.93 -13.86
CA GLN A 170 -11.55 -19.28 -13.67
C GLN A 170 -10.25 -19.24 -12.87
N GLU A 171 -10.14 -20.14 -11.88
CA GLU A 171 -8.88 -20.39 -11.18
C GLU A 171 -7.78 -20.72 -12.22
N PRO A 172 -6.71 -19.92 -12.32
CA PRO A 172 -5.72 -20.12 -13.37
C PRO A 172 -5.00 -21.47 -13.21
N PRO A 173 -4.60 -22.15 -14.30
CA PRO A 173 -3.70 -23.31 -14.24
C PRO A 173 -2.43 -23.03 -13.42
N MET A 174 -1.82 -24.08 -12.85
CA MET A 174 -0.71 -23.96 -11.90
C MET A 174 0.52 -23.19 -12.42
N ILE A 175 0.77 -23.24 -13.73
CA ILE A 175 1.82 -22.45 -14.39
C ILE A 175 1.44 -20.96 -14.33
N GLU A 176 0.22 -20.62 -14.72
CA GLU A 176 -0.30 -19.26 -14.72
C GLU A 176 -0.39 -18.67 -13.30
N ARG A 177 -0.76 -19.45 -12.27
CA ARG A 177 -0.67 -19.02 -10.86
C ARG A 177 0.76 -18.63 -10.45
N LYS A 178 1.77 -19.40 -10.86
CA LYS A 178 3.18 -19.08 -10.57
C LYS A 178 3.66 -17.83 -11.30
N TYR A 179 3.10 -17.54 -12.48
CA TYR A 179 3.38 -16.29 -13.17
C TYR A 179 2.66 -15.12 -12.48
N VAL A 180 1.35 -15.20 -12.25
CA VAL A 180 0.55 -14.16 -11.58
C VAL A 180 1.15 -13.78 -10.23
N SER A 181 1.53 -14.77 -9.40
CA SER A 181 2.19 -14.53 -8.11
C SER A 181 3.52 -13.79 -8.22
N ARG A 182 4.38 -14.16 -9.18
CA ARG A 182 5.65 -13.45 -9.45
C ARG A 182 5.41 -12.01 -9.88
N TRP A 183 4.45 -11.77 -10.77
CA TRP A 183 4.09 -10.44 -11.24
C TRP A 183 3.51 -9.58 -10.11
N THR A 184 2.60 -10.12 -9.30
CA THR A 184 2.05 -9.41 -8.14
C THR A 184 3.15 -9.07 -7.14
N ARG A 185 4.06 -10.00 -6.82
CA ARG A 185 5.19 -9.72 -5.93
C ARG A 185 6.11 -8.64 -6.48
N ALA A 186 6.49 -8.73 -7.76
CA ALA A 186 7.33 -7.74 -8.41
C ALA A 186 6.69 -6.35 -8.40
N ARG A 187 5.40 -6.26 -8.74
CA ARG A 187 4.63 -5.00 -8.74
C ARG A 187 4.54 -4.39 -7.35
N VAL A 188 4.23 -5.20 -6.34
CA VAL A 188 4.19 -4.70 -4.96
C VAL A 188 5.57 -4.19 -4.55
N HIS A 189 6.64 -4.93 -4.80
CA HIS A 189 7.99 -4.51 -4.42
C HIS A 189 8.44 -3.22 -5.15
N GLN A 190 8.12 -3.07 -6.44
CA GLN A 190 8.45 -1.85 -7.20
C GLN A 190 7.63 -0.65 -6.73
N HIS A 191 6.34 -0.82 -6.47
CA HIS A 191 5.50 0.22 -5.92
C HIS A 191 5.95 0.60 -4.50
N ASP A 192 6.25 -0.38 -3.65
CA ASP A 192 6.81 -0.13 -2.31
C ASP A 192 8.09 0.71 -2.41
N PHE A 193 9.05 0.30 -3.25
CA PHE A 193 10.28 1.06 -3.49
C PHE A 193 9.97 2.51 -3.92
N ARG A 194 9.06 2.69 -4.88
CA ARG A 194 8.63 4.02 -5.33
C ARG A 194 8.12 4.88 -4.20
N GLU A 195 7.19 4.39 -3.38
CA GLU A 195 6.62 5.17 -2.28
C GLU A 195 7.67 5.53 -1.22
N HIS A 196 8.60 4.61 -0.93
CA HIS A 196 9.70 4.87 -0.01
C HIS A 196 10.63 5.96 -0.54
N VAL A 197 10.98 5.92 -1.82
CA VAL A 197 11.85 6.93 -2.45
C VAL A 197 11.13 8.27 -2.55
N ILE A 198 9.94 8.35 -3.13
CA ILE A 198 9.22 9.62 -3.31
C ILE A 198 8.97 10.33 -1.98
N SER A 199 8.58 9.58 -0.95
CA SER A 199 8.37 10.17 0.37
C SER A 199 9.69 10.69 0.98
N ALA A 200 10.84 10.08 0.68
CA ALA A 200 12.18 10.53 1.11
C ALA A 200 12.59 11.88 0.55
N TYR A 201 12.05 12.25 -0.59
CA TYR A 201 12.26 13.55 -1.24
C TYR A 201 11.08 14.49 -1.03
N GLU A 202 10.30 14.32 0.03
CA GLU A 202 9.15 15.17 0.37
C GLU A 202 8.18 15.36 -0.80
N ILE A 203 7.94 14.28 -1.56
CA ILE A 203 7.01 14.26 -2.70
C ILE A 203 7.43 15.27 -3.79
N SER A 204 8.75 15.49 -3.95
CA SER A 204 9.31 16.43 -4.91
C SER A 204 10.42 15.80 -5.75
N CYS A 205 10.60 16.29 -6.97
CA CYS A 205 11.71 15.87 -7.82
C CYS A 205 13.05 16.39 -7.24
N ALA A 206 14.03 15.51 -7.06
CA ALA A 206 15.36 15.81 -6.55
C ALA A 206 16.15 16.84 -7.38
N ILE A 207 15.73 17.13 -8.61
CA ILE A 207 16.42 18.04 -9.53
C ILE A 207 15.70 19.38 -9.70
N CYS A 208 14.36 19.37 -9.79
CA CYS A 208 13.59 20.57 -10.12
C CYS A 208 12.46 20.89 -9.14
N ASP A 209 12.43 20.22 -8.00
CA ASP A 209 11.46 20.43 -6.91
C ASP A 209 9.99 20.33 -7.32
N LEU A 210 9.69 19.66 -8.44
CA LEU A 210 8.30 19.48 -8.92
C LEU A 210 7.50 18.66 -7.89
N PRO A 211 6.50 19.24 -7.19
CA PRO A 211 5.90 18.65 -6.01
C PRO A 211 4.62 17.85 -6.34
N HIS A 212 4.71 16.95 -7.31
CA HIS A 212 3.55 16.22 -7.84
C HIS A 212 3.83 14.72 -7.92
N ALA A 213 3.41 13.95 -6.91
CA ALA A 213 3.61 12.50 -6.82
C ALA A 213 3.33 11.76 -8.14
N GLN A 214 2.21 12.06 -8.80
CA GLN A 214 1.78 11.45 -10.07
C GLN A 214 2.77 11.66 -11.24
N LEU A 215 3.66 12.65 -11.14
CA LEU A 215 4.68 12.96 -12.14
C LEU A 215 6.07 12.46 -11.73
N LEU A 216 6.19 11.88 -10.53
CA LEU A 216 7.43 11.36 -9.96
C LEU A 216 7.55 9.85 -10.14
N GLU A 217 8.77 9.45 -10.45
CA GLU A 217 9.23 8.07 -10.57
C GLU A 217 10.42 7.88 -9.63
N ALA A 218 10.65 6.64 -9.19
CA ALA A 218 11.83 6.28 -8.41
C ALA A 218 12.88 5.65 -9.33
N ALA A 219 13.93 6.40 -9.61
CA ALA A 219 15.06 5.93 -10.39
C ALA A 219 16.05 5.18 -9.49
N HIS A 220 16.57 4.06 -9.95
CA HIS A 220 17.64 3.35 -9.26
C HIS A 220 18.99 4.02 -9.56
N ILE A 221 19.84 4.20 -8.54
CA ILE A 221 21.23 4.65 -8.73
C ILE A 221 22.05 3.48 -9.30
N ILE A 222 21.96 2.32 -8.65
CA ILE A 222 22.50 1.04 -9.13
C ILE A 222 21.31 0.23 -9.67
N PRO A 223 21.33 -0.17 -10.96
CA PRO A 223 20.22 -0.89 -11.60
C PRO A 223 19.80 -2.13 -10.82
N ASP A 224 18.49 -2.38 -10.73
CA ASP A 224 17.91 -3.54 -10.05
C ASP A 224 18.35 -4.91 -10.63
N SER A 225 18.81 -4.91 -11.88
CA SER A 225 19.43 -6.07 -12.53
C SER A 225 20.79 -6.47 -11.95
N GLU A 226 21.44 -5.58 -11.20
CA GLU A 226 22.74 -5.85 -10.56
C GLU A 226 22.56 -6.37 -9.13
N ASN A 227 23.51 -7.20 -8.67
CA ASN A 227 23.47 -7.78 -7.32
C ASN A 227 23.44 -6.72 -6.19
N SER A 228 24.00 -5.52 -6.44
CA SER A 228 24.00 -4.38 -5.52
C SER A 228 22.84 -3.40 -5.75
N GLY A 229 21.97 -3.64 -6.73
CA GLY A 229 20.79 -2.84 -7.04
C GLY A 229 19.63 -3.07 -6.07
N ILE A 230 19.91 -3.03 -4.77
CA ILE A 230 18.93 -3.32 -3.73
C ILE A 230 17.89 -2.18 -3.75
N PRO A 231 16.57 -2.47 -3.72
CA PRO A 231 15.51 -1.47 -3.74
C PRO A 231 15.35 -0.80 -2.36
N GLU A 232 16.36 0.00 -1.99
CA GLU A 232 16.40 0.79 -0.76
C GLU A 232 16.44 2.28 -1.08
N VAL A 233 15.94 3.12 -0.16
CA VAL A 233 15.92 4.59 -0.33
C VAL A 233 17.30 5.15 -0.67
N SER A 234 18.36 4.59 -0.08
CA SER A 234 19.77 4.96 -0.33
C SER A 234 20.22 4.70 -1.78
N ASN A 235 19.53 3.80 -2.49
CA ASN A 235 19.76 3.47 -3.90
C ASN A 235 18.69 4.10 -4.83
N GLY A 236 17.90 5.05 -4.33
CA GLY A 236 16.77 5.64 -5.06
C GLY A 236 16.84 7.16 -5.19
N LEU A 237 16.41 7.66 -6.35
CA LEU A 237 16.21 9.09 -6.63
C LEU A 237 14.75 9.34 -7.01
N ALA A 238 14.08 10.29 -6.36
CA ALA A 238 12.76 10.75 -6.80
C ALA A 238 12.93 11.75 -7.96
N LEU A 239 12.58 11.34 -9.19
CA LEU A 239 12.76 12.17 -10.37
C LEU A 239 11.43 12.37 -11.09
N CYS A 240 11.17 13.56 -11.63
CA CYS A 240 10.06 13.71 -12.56
C CYS A 240 10.37 12.95 -13.86
N ARG A 241 9.34 12.54 -14.61
CA ARG A 241 9.49 11.70 -15.82
C ARG A 241 10.54 12.22 -16.82
N THR A 242 10.66 13.54 -16.99
CA THR A 242 11.69 14.15 -17.85
C THR A 242 13.10 13.89 -17.34
N HIS A 243 13.34 14.15 -16.06
CA HIS A 243 14.65 13.95 -15.43
C HIS A 243 14.99 12.47 -15.31
N HIS A 244 14.03 11.61 -14.99
CA HIS A 244 14.23 10.18 -14.96
C HIS A 244 14.68 9.65 -16.33
N THR A 245 13.95 10.01 -17.40
CA THR A 245 14.32 9.62 -18.77
C THR A 245 15.70 10.14 -19.17
N ALA A 246 16.06 11.36 -18.75
CA ALA A 246 17.38 11.92 -19.02
C ALA A 246 18.49 11.19 -18.26
N TYR A 247 18.24 10.82 -17.00
CA TYR A 247 19.17 10.09 -16.14
C TYR A 247 19.42 8.68 -16.69
N ASP A 248 18.37 7.91 -16.99
CA ASP A 248 18.47 6.55 -17.54
C ASP A 248 19.20 6.51 -18.89
N ARG A 249 19.10 7.59 -19.67
CA ARG A 249 19.78 7.72 -20.96
C ARG A 249 21.20 8.29 -20.85
N ASN A 250 21.72 8.47 -19.63
CA ASN A 250 23.02 9.08 -19.36
C ASN A 250 23.18 10.49 -19.97
N LEU A 251 22.07 11.22 -20.18
CA LEU A 251 22.10 12.61 -20.61
C LEU A 251 22.40 13.55 -19.45
N ILE A 252 22.07 13.11 -18.23
CA ILE A 252 22.44 13.75 -16.97
C ILE A 252 23.04 12.72 -16.02
N GLY A 253 23.90 13.17 -15.11
CA GLY A 253 24.43 12.39 -13.99
C GLY A 253 24.50 13.24 -12.72
N ILE A 254 24.54 12.60 -11.55
CA ILE A 254 24.67 13.26 -10.26
C ILE A 254 25.93 12.72 -9.59
N ASP A 255 26.84 13.61 -9.16
CA ASP A 255 28.06 13.20 -8.45
C ASP A 255 27.86 13.12 -6.92
N PRO A 256 28.84 12.58 -6.15
CA PRO A 256 28.74 12.49 -4.69
C PRO A 256 28.66 13.84 -3.95
N ASP A 257 29.01 14.95 -4.61
CA ASP A 257 28.84 16.31 -4.09
C ASP A 257 27.46 16.89 -4.46
N HIS A 258 26.56 16.06 -4.98
CA HIS A 258 25.22 16.39 -5.47
C HIS A 258 25.19 17.40 -6.62
N ARG A 259 26.25 17.48 -7.43
CA ARG A 259 26.24 18.31 -8.65
C ARG A 259 25.65 17.54 -9.81
N ILE A 260 24.82 18.23 -10.57
CA ILE A 260 24.23 17.70 -11.81
C ILE A 260 25.19 17.96 -12.97
N HIS A 261 25.61 16.90 -13.63
CA HIS A 261 26.42 16.91 -14.84
C HIS A 261 25.51 16.72 -16.04
N VAL A 262 25.64 17.56 -17.06
CA VAL A 262 24.86 17.45 -18.30
C VAL A 262 25.80 17.03 -19.41
N TRP A 263 25.51 15.89 -20.04
CA TRP A 263 26.29 15.43 -21.18
C TRP A 263 25.97 16.27 -22.41
N ARG A 264 26.99 16.80 -23.07
CA ARG A 264 26.84 17.52 -24.35
C ARG A 264 27.42 16.65 -25.45
N SER A 265 26.58 16.28 -26.41
CA SER A 265 26.97 15.64 -27.67
C SER A 265 27.77 16.56 -28.56
#